data_AF-A0A9W6WCZ3-F1
#
_entry.id   AF-A0A9W6WCZ3-F1
#
_cell.length_a   1.000
_cell.length_b   1.000
_cell.length_c   1.000
_cell.angle_alpha   90.00
_cell.angle_beta   90.00
_cell.angle_gamma   90.00
#
_symmetry.space_group_name_H-M   'P 1'
#
loop_
_entity.id
_entity.type
_entity.pdbx_description
1 polymer ?
#
loop_
_entity_poly.entity_id
_entity_poly.type
_entity_poly.pdbx_seq_one_letter_code
_entity_poly.pdbx_strand_id
1 'polypeptide(L)'
;MKMNLSLGVKNVESKQEDLETSKEVERRHHEALKACIVRVMKARRNLKHQQLISEVIQQLVSRFHPSINEIKNAIEVLIDESYLVRDPEGSGYEYLA
;
A
#
# COMPACT_ATOMS: atom_id res chain seq x y z
N MET A 1 10.55 -42.60 -35.37
CA MET A 1 9.26 -42.03 -34.96
C MET A 1 9.56 -40.68 -34.31
N LYS A 2 9.06 -39.57 -34.87
CA LYS A 2 9.35 -38.20 -34.39
C LYS A 2 8.43 -37.88 -33.21
N MET A 3 9.00 -37.47 -32.07
CA MET A 3 8.26 -36.84 -30.99
C MET A 3 8.90 -35.47 -30.71
N ASN A 4 8.29 -34.43 -31.25
CA ASN A 4 8.48 -33.05 -30.81
C ASN A 4 7.12 -32.59 -30.30
N LEU A 5 6.94 -32.60 -28.98
CA LEU A 5 5.69 -32.25 -28.31
C LEU A 5 5.92 -31.02 -27.43
N SER A 6 5.46 -29.88 -27.95
CA SER A 6 4.92 -28.72 -27.22
C SER A 6 5.60 -28.28 -25.91
N LEU A 7 6.67 -27.50 -26.05
CA LEU A 7 7.23 -26.65 -24.98
C LEU A 7 6.66 -25.21 -24.97
N GLY A 8 5.74 -24.87 -25.88
CA GLY A 8 5.30 -23.49 -26.10
C GLY A 8 4.06 -23.00 -25.33
N VAL A 9 3.23 -23.91 -24.79
CA VAL A 9 1.91 -23.53 -24.23
C VAL A 9 1.95 -23.25 -22.73
N LYS A 10 2.79 -23.97 -21.96
CA LYS A 10 2.89 -23.80 -20.50
C LYS A 10 3.47 -22.44 -20.07
N ASN A 11 4.21 -21.76 -20.94
CA ASN A 11 4.88 -20.50 -20.62
C ASN A 11 3.97 -19.27 -20.67
N VAL A 12 2.79 -19.34 -21.31
CA VAL A 12 1.90 -18.18 -21.47
C VAL A 12 0.87 -18.14 -20.35
N GLU A 13 0.25 -19.27 -20.02
CA GLU A 13 -0.68 -19.41 -18.88
C GLU A 13 0.03 -19.14 -17.54
N SER A 14 1.19 -19.76 -17.29
CA SER A 14 1.92 -19.55 -16.01
C SER A 14 2.33 -18.09 -15.80
N LYS A 15 2.74 -17.39 -16.89
CA LYS A 15 3.07 -15.95 -16.80
C LYS A 15 1.85 -15.07 -16.55
N GLN A 16 0.69 -15.44 -17.08
CA GLN A 16 -0.55 -14.72 -16.87
C GLN A 16 -1.01 -14.88 -15.41
N GLU A 17 -0.99 -16.09 -14.87
CA GLU A 17 -1.33 -16.40 -13.47
C GLU A 17 -0.39 -15.70 -12.47
N ASP A 18 0.92 -15.67 -12.75
CA ASP A 18 1.92 -14.96 -11.94
C ASP A 18 1.64 -13.44 -11.88
N LEU A 19 1.26 -12.84 -13.02
CA LEU A 19 0.93 -11.42 -13.10
C LEU A 19 -0.36 -11.08 -12.35
N GLU A 20 -1.39 -11.92 -12.46
CA GLU A 20 -2.64 -11.73 -11.72
C GLU A 20 -2.44 -11.88 -10.21
N THR A 21 -1.65 -12.85 -9.80
CA THR A 21 -1.27 -13.06 -8.39
C THR A 21 -0.52 -11.84 -7.84
N SER A 22 0.42 -11.28 -8.61
CA SER A 22 1.19 -10.10 -8.20
C SER A 22 0.30 -8.86 -8.01
N LYS A 23 -0.66 -8.62 -8.93
CA LYS A 23 -1.61 -7.51 -8.81
C LYS A 23 -2.48 -7.61 -7.57
N GLU A 24 -2.96 -8.81 -7.25
CA GLU A 24 -3.77 -9.03 -6.05
C GLU A 24 -2.96 -8.78 -4.77
N VAL A 25 -1.69 -9.19 -4.74
CA VAL A 25 -0.78 -8.88 -3.62
C VAL A 25 -0.58 -7.37 -3.48
N GLU A 26 -0.33 -6.65 -4.58
CA GLU A 26 -0.14 -5.20 -4.57
C GLU A 26 -1.40 -4.46 -4.10
N ARG A 27 -2.59 -4.90 -4.54
CA ARG A 27 -3.88 -4.38 -4.06
C ARG A 27 -4.02 -4.56 -2.55
N ARG A 28 -3.73 -5.75 -2.03
CA ARG A 28 -3.78 -6.05 -0.59
C ARG A 28 -2.78 -5.22 0.20
N HIS A 29 -1.60 -4.95 -0.34
CA HIS A 29 -0.62 -4.06 0.29
C HIS A 29 -1.14 -2.63 0.38
N HIS A 30 -1.72 -2.10 -0.69
CA HIS A 30 -2.35 -0.77 -0.68
C HIS A 30 -3.48 -0.67 0.37
N GLU A 31 -4.35 -1.67 0.46
CA GLU A 31 -5.43 -1.69 1.46
C GLU A 31 -4.90 -1.78 2.89
N ALA A 32 -3.89 -2.63 3.12
CA ALA A 32 -3.24 -2.73 4.42
C ALA A 32 -2.56 -1.42 4.84
N LEU A 33 -1.98 -0.70 3.87
CA LEU A 33 -1.35 0.59 4.07
C LEU A 33 -2.36 1.66 4.51
N LYS A 34 -3.46 1.81 3.77
CA LYS A 34 -4.55 2.74 4.14
C LYS A 34 -5.11 2.42 5.52
N ALA A 35 -5.41 1.15 5.79
CA ALA A 35 -5.92 0.71 7.09
C ALA A 35 -4.93 0.99 8.23
N CYS A 36 -3.62 0.86 7.99
CA CYS A 36 -2.59 1.18 8.96
C CYS A 36 -2.52 2.67 9.28
N ILE A 37 -2.54 3.51 8.25
CA ILE A 37 -2.54 4.98 8.41
C ILE A 37 -3.76 5.43 9.22
N VAL A 38 -4.97 4.95 8.86
CA VAL A 38 -6.20 5.26 9.59
C VAL A 38 -6.12 4.84 11.05
N ARG A 39 -5.58 3.65 11.35
CA ARG A 39 -5.42 3.16 12.73
C ARG A 39 -4.50 4.05 13.56
N VAL A 40 -3.35 4.44 12.99
CA VAL A 40 -2.38 5.35 13.62
C VAL A 40 -3.01 6.71 13.88
N MET A 41 -3.58 7.32 12.83
CA MET A 41 -4.15 8.66 12.91
C MET A 41 -5.36 8.73 13.84
N LYS A 42 -6.20 7.69 13.87
CA LYS A 42 -7.32 7.60 14.81
C LYS A 42 -6.86 7.61 16.27
N ALA A 43 -5.76 6.93 16.57
CA ALA A 43 -5.20 6.86 17.92
C ALA A 43 -4.48 8.15 18.35
N ARG A 44 -3.76 8.80 17.42
CA ARG A 44 -2.98 10.02 17.69
C ARG A 44 -3.78 11.32 17.56
N ARG A 45 -4.86 11.30 16.78
CA ARG A 45 -5.70 12.45 16.36
C ARG A 45 -4.96 13.48 15.49
N ASN A 46 -3.72 13.85 15.83
CA ASN A 46 -2.83 14.69 15.03
C ASN A 46 -1.42 14.10 15.00
N LEU A 47 -0.73 14.16 13.86
CA LEU A 47 0.64 13.68 13.74
C LEU A 47 1.42 14.41 12.63
N LYS A 48 2.70 14.73 12.87
CA LYS A 48 3.56 15.32 11.84
C LYS A 48 3.93 14.30 10.76
N HIS A 49 4.16 14.78 9.54
CA HIS A 49 4.37 13.93 8.37
C HIS A 49 5.45 12.85 8.55
N GLN A 50 6.63 13.25 9.04
CA GLN A 50 7.76 12.33 9.26
C GLN A 50 7.45 11.28 10.33
N GLN A 51 6.73 11.65 11.39
CA GLN A 51 6.32 10.73 12.45
C GLN A 51 5.32 9.71 11.93
N LEU A 52 4.33 10.14 11.12
CA LEU A 52 3.36 9.23 10.51
C LEU A 52 4.04 8.19 9.60
N ILE A 53 4.95 8.61 8.72
CA ILE A 53 5.69 7.69 7.85
C ILE A 53 6.46 6.67 8.69
N SER A 54 7.17 7.13 9.73
CA SER A 54 7.97 6.24 10.59
C SER A 54 7.09 5.21 11.30
N GLU A 55 5.98 5.63 11.92
CA GLU A 55 5.06 4.70 12.62
C GLU A 55 4.44 3.68 11.65
N VAL A 56 4.06 4.10 10.44
CA VAL A 56 3.47 3.21 9.42
C VAL A 56 4.48 2.16 8.95
N ILE A 57 5.73 2.55 8.67
CA ILE A 57 6.79 1.61 8.29
C ILE A 57 7.02 0.61 9.42
N GLN A 58 7.15 1.07 10.65
CA GLN A 58 7.38 0.20 11.81
C GLN A 58 6.27 -0.84 12.01
N GLN A 59 5.01 -0.49 11.71
CA GLN A 59 3.88 -1.43 11.86
C GLN A 59 3.76 -2.42 10.70
N LEU A 60 4.26 -2.08 9.51
CA LEU A 60 4.10 -2.90 8.31
C LEU A 60 5.33 -3.73 7.94
N VAL A 61 6.52 -3.36 8.42
CA VAL A 61 7.81 -4.03 8.12
C VAL A 61 7.80 -5.54 8.36
N SER A 62 6.98 -6.03 9.29
CA SER A 62 6.83 -7.47 9.58
C SER A 62 6.09 -8.25 8.49
N ARG A 63 5.35 -7.57 7.61
CA ARG A 63 4.53 -8.14 6.54
C ARG A 63 5.08 -7.81 5.16
N PHE A 64 5.45 -6.55 4.93
CA PHE A 64 6.03 -6.06 3.69
C PHE A 64 6.78 -4.74 3.92
N HIS A 65 7.56 -4.32 2.94
CA HIS A 65 8.36 -3.09 3.01
C HIS A 65 7.75 -2.00 2.11
N PRO A 66 6.78 -1.21 2.59
CA PRO A 66 6.23 -0.11 1.80
C PRO A 66 7.30 0.95 1.54
N SER A 67 7.36 1.44 0.32
CA SER A 67 8.15 2.62 -0.03
C SER A 67 7.50 3.89 0.52
N ILE A 68 8.31 4.93 0.69
CA ILE A 68 7.82 6.25 1.12
C ILE A 68 6.79 6.80 0.11
N ASN A 69 6.95 6.49 -1.18
CA ASN A 69 6.04 6.96 -2.22
C ASN A 69 4.65 6.32 -2.09
N GLU A 70 4.58 5.03 -1.82
CA GLU A 70 3.30 4.33 -1.57
C GLU A 70 2.59 4.91 -0.34
N ILE A 71 3.33 5.20 0.73
CA ILE A 71 2.76 5.82 1.94
C ILE A 71 2.19 7.20 1.62
N LYS A 72 2.93 8.03 0.87
CA LYS A 72 2.47 9.36 0.45
C LYS A 72 1.20 9.26 -0.40
N ASN A 73 1.17 8.39 -1.40
CA ASN A 73 -0.01 8.17 -2.23
C ASN A 73 -1.22 7.73 -1.40
N ALA A 74 -1.03 6.81 -0.45
CA ALA A 74 -2.10 6.38 0.44
C ALA A 74 -2.61 7.51 1.35
N ILE A 75 -1.74 8.42 1.80
CA ILE A 75 -2.14 9.61 2.56
C ILE A 75 -2.99 10.55 1.69
N GLU A 76 -2.59 10.83 0.44
CA GLU A 76 -3.39 11.67 -0.48
C GLU A 76 -4.78 11.07 -0.69
N VAL A 77 -4.86 9.76 -0.96
CA VAL A 77 -6.15 9.06 -1.11
C VAL A 77 -7.00 9.20 0.16
N LEU A 78 -6.40 9.12 1.35
CA LEU A 78 -7.14 9.27 2.61
C LEU A 78 -7.57 10.72 2.89
N ILE A 79 -6.88 11.71 2.33
CA ILE A 79 -7.33 13.11 2.34
C ILE A 79 -8.53 13.27 1.41
N ASP A 80 -8.46 12.73 0.18
CA ASP A 80 -9.55 12.77 -0.80
C ASP A 80 -10.81 12.05 -0.28
N GLU A 81 -10.63 10.90 0.40
CA GLU A 81 -11.70 10.15 1.06
C GLU A 81 -12.18 10.81 2.38
N SER A 82 -11.68 11.99 2.74
CA SER A 82 -12.05 12.77 3.94
C SER A 82 -11.80 12.07 5.28
N TYR A 83 -10.84 11.14 5.34
CA TYR A 83 -10.36 10.57 6.61
C TYR A 83 -9.35 11.48 7.30
N LEU A 84 -8.57 12.23 6.51
CA LEU A 84 -7.50 13.11 6.98
C LEU A 84 -7.65 14.51 6.40
N VAL A 85 -7.12 15.50 7.13
CA VAL A 85 -6.87 16.86 6.62
C VAL A 85 -5.43 17.25 6.90
N ARG A 86 -4.84 18.09 6.06
CA ARG A 86 -3.54 18.69 6.35
C ARG A 86 -3.68 19.73 7.45
N ASP A 87 -2.71 19.80 8.34
CA ASP A 87 -2.64 20.91 9.30
C ASP A 87 -2.44 22.25 8.56
N PRO A 88 -2.80 23.40 9.18
CA PRO A 88 -2.66 24.71 8.54
C PRO A 88 -1.22 25.06 8.13
N GLU A 89 -0.23 24.44 8.79
CA GLU A 89 1.20 24.62 8.50
C GLU A 89 1.69 23.72 7.35
N GLY A 90 0.86 22.77 6.87
CA GLY A 90 1.23 21.78 5.85
C GLY A 90 2.29 20.77 6.29
N SER A 91 2.57 20.67 7.59
CA SER A 91 3.65 19.85 8.17
C SER A 91 3.15 18.55 8.81
N GLY A 92 1.84 18.39 8.93
CA GLY A 92 1.19 17.24 9.55
C GLY A 92 -0.23 17.01 9.07
N TYR A 93 -0.89 16.08 9.74
CA TYR A 93 -2.24 15.64 9.41
C TYR A 93 -3.10 15.57 10.67
N GLU A 94 -4.39 15.77 10.50
CA GLU A 94 -5.42 15.58 11.52
C GLU A 94 -6.46 14.57 11.04
N TYR A 95 -6.95 13.74 11.96
CA TYR A 95 -7.97 12.73 11.67
C TYR A 95 -9.38 13.31 11.80
N LEU A 96 -10.20 13.13 10.77
CA LEU A 96 -11.53 13.75 10.65
C LEU A 96 -12.70 12.86 11.09
N ALA A 97 -12.51 11.54 11.18
CA ALA A 97 -13.57 10.57 11.45
C ALA A 97 -13.65 10.06 12.90
#